data_AF-A0A3C1QXB1-F1
#
_entry.id   AF-A0A3C1QXB1-F1
#
_cell.length_a   1.000
_cell.length_b   1.000
_cell.length_c   1.000
_cell.angle_alpha   90.00
_cell.angle_beta   90.00
_cell.angle_gamma   90.00
#
_symmetry.space_group_name_H-M   'P 1'
#
loop_
_entity.id
_entity.type
_entity.pdbx_description
1 polymer ?
#
loop_
_entity_poly.entity_id
_entity_poly.type
_entity_poly.pdbx_seq_one_letter_code
_entity_poly.pdbx_strand_id
1 'polypeptide(L)'
;MFDERIDAVVSCCGLDAFVDYYRGDRSVWQLGRGWCTDRYMPRLVDYADDLEAIPFDFPELIGALAPRPVLIIAPLRDDNFRADSVDRIADSACPVYSLFGAAERLEVRHPDEAHDFSPDMRRAAYEWLDRQLSD
;
A
#
# COMPACT_ATOMS: atom_id res chain seq x y z
N MET A 1 3.80 6.45 9.46
CA MET A 1 5.11 7.09 9.72
C MET A 1 4.95 8.39 10.51
N PHE A 2 4.26 9.39 9.98
CA PHE A 2 4.20 10.74 10.57
C PHE A 2 3.45 10.87 11.90
N ASP A 3 2.63 9.89 12.26
CA ASP A 3 2.00 9.81 13.58
C ASP A 3 2.36 8.48 14.22
N GLU A 4 3.06 8.54 15.35
CA GLU A 4 3.52 7.39 16.12
C GLU A 4 2.44 6.86 17.06
N ARG A 5 1.36 7.63 17.29
CA ARG A 5 0.23 7.22 18.15
C ARG A 5 -0.71 6.22 17.48
N ILE A 6 -0.50 5.93 16.20
CA ILE A 6 -1.30 4.96 15.45
C ILE A 6 -0.74 3.57 15.71
N ASP A 7 -1.50 2.76 16.45
CA ASP A 7 -1.07 1.42 16.90
C ASP A 7 -1.18 0.34 15.82
N ALA A 8 -2.13 0.46 14.89
CA ALA A 8 -2.35 -0.50 13.80
C ALA A 8 -2.80 0.22 12.53
N VAL A 9 -2.43 -0.31 11.36
CA VAL A 9 -2.75 0.29 10.05
C VAL A 9 -3.42 -0.74 9.15
N VAL A 10 -4.51 -0.34 8.48
CA VAL A 10 -5.10 -1.11 7.38
C VAL A 10 -5.14 -0.24 6.13
N SER A 11 -4.63 -0.76 5.02
CA SER A 11 -4.83 -0.21 3.69
C SER A 11 -5.71 -1.16 2.89
N CYS A 12 -6.83 -0.68 2.35
CA CYS A 12 -7.69 -1.46 1.46
C CYS A 12 -7.71 -0.80 0.09
N CYS A 13 -7.26 -1.52 -0.93
CA CYS A 13 -7.21 -1.03 -2.31
C CYS A 13 -6.45 0.31 -2.41
N GLY A 14 -5.33 0.45 -1.69
CA GLY A 14 -4.70 1.75 -1.46
C GLY A 14 -3.32 1.95 -2.08
N LEU A 15 -2.70 0.89 -2.60
CA LEU A 15 -1.33 0.96 -3.10
C LEU A 15 -0.95 -0.19 -4.04
N ASP A 16 -0.01 0.13 -4.91
CA ASP A 16 0.98 -0.75 -5.56
C ASP A 16 2.24 0.10 -5.79
N ALA A 17 3.29 -0.44 -6.41
CA ALA A 17 4.48 0.35 -6.71
C ALA A 17 4.13 1.46 -7.72
N PHE A 18 4.73 2.63 -7.62
CA PHE A 18 4.43 3.74 -8.53
C PHE A 18 4.57 3.34 -10.00
N VAL A 19 5.59 2.54 -10.33
CA VAL A 19 5.82 2.03 -11.70
C VAL A 19 4.74 1.04 -12.19
N ASP A 20 4.02 0.40 -11.29
CA ASP A 20 2.98 -0.59 -11.58
C ASP A 20 1.56 0.01 -11.68
N TYR A 21 1.38 1.24 -11.17
CA TYR A 21 0.09 1.92 -11.08
C TYR A 21 -0.65 1.99 -12.43
N TYR A 22 -1.94 1.63 -12.44
CA TYR A 22 -2.73 1.44 -13.66
C TYR A 22 -2.04 0.56 -14.70
N ARG A 23 -1.39 -0.53 -14.25
CA ARG A 23 -0.61 -1.45 -15.10
C ARG A 23 0.54 -0.73 -15.84
N GLY A 24 1.13 0.28 -15.20
CA GLY A 24 2.20 1.11 -15.75
C GLY A 24 1.74 2.13 -16.79
N ASP A 25 0.46 2.53 -16.79
CA ASP A 25 -0.04 3.54 -17.72
C ASP A 25 0.60 4.91 -17.46
N ARG A 26 1.54 5.30 -18.32
CA ARG A 26 2.22 6.60 -18.23
C ARG A 26 1.26 7.78 -18.44
N SER A 27 0.09 7.56 -19.06
CA SER A 27 -0.88 8.63 -19.33
C SER A 27 -1.47 9.24 -18.05
N VAL A 28 -1.44 8.52 -16.93
CA VAL A 28 -1.98 9.01 -15.64
C VAL A 28 -0.99 9.90 -14.86
N TRP A 29 0.23 10.08 -15.36
CA TRP A 29 1.28 10.89 -14.74
C TRP A 29 1.27 12.34 -15.25
N GLN A 30 0.14 13.00 -15.09
CA GLN A 30 -0.08 14.40 -15.51
C GLN A 30 -0.70 15.17 -14.35
N LEU A 31 -0.45 16.48 -14.27
CA LEU A 31 -1.04 17.32 -13.24
C LEU A 31 -2.57 17.16 -13.20
N GLY A 32 -3.12 16.81 -12.04
CA GLY A 32 -4.55 16.56 -11.85
C GLY A 32 -5.03 15.16 -12.22
N ARG A 33 -4.13 14.22 -12.52
CA ARG A 33 -4.45 12.79 -12.76
C ARG A 33 -3.63 11.89 -11.83
N GLY A 34 -4.15 10.69 -11.56
CA GLY A 34 -3.44 9.67 -10.80
C GLY A 34 -2.87 10.19 -9.48
N TRP A 35 -1.62 9.83 -9.19
CA TRP A 35 -0.86 10.31 -8.03
C TRP A 35 -0.49 11.81 -8.10
N CYS A 36 -0.62 12.44 -9.26
CA CYS A 36 -0.28 13.85 -9.51
C CYS A 36 -1.46 14.81 -9.27
N THR A 37 -2.45 14.41 -8.47
CA THR A 37 -3.57 15.28 -8.05
C THR A 37 -3.23 16.07 -6.78
N ASP A 38 -4.03 17.10 -6.49
CA ASP A 38 -3.97 17.89 -5.25
C ASP A 38 -4.27 17.09 -3.98
N ARG A 39 -4.93 15.94 -4.12
CA ARG A 39 -5.23 15.00 -3.02
C ARG A 39 -4.06 14.10 -2.65
N TYR A 40 -3.10 13.94 -3.55
CA TYR A 40 -1.93 13.08 -3.38
C TYR A 40 -0.65 13.91 -3.42
N MET A 41 0.16 13.77 -4.48
CA MET A 41 1.49 14.35 -4.59
C MET A 41 1.66 15.00 -5.96
N PRO A 42 1.18 16.26 -6.16
CA PRO A 42 1.18 16.89 -7.48
C PRO A 42 2.57 17.04 -8.10
N ARG A 43 3.63 17.10 -7.26
CA ARG A 43 5.03 17.19 -7.70
C ARG A 43 5.57 15.90 -8.33
N LEU A 44 4.85 14.77 -8.24
CA LEU A 44 5.24 13.56 -8.95
C LEU A 44 5.18 13.72 -10.48
N VAL A 45 4.52 14.77 -10.99
CA VAL A 45 4.57 15.14 -12.41
C VAL A 45 5.99 15.46 -12.89
N ASP A 46 6.89 15.89 -11.99
CA ASP A 46 8.30 16.17 -12.30
C ASP A 46 9.06 14.89 -12.70
N TYR A 47 8.51 13.71 -12.39
CA TYR A 47 9.08 12.38 -12.70
C TYR A 47 8.32 11.67 -13.83
N ALA A 48 7.39 12.33 -14.51
CA ALA A 48 6.52 11.70 -15.51
C ALA A 48 7.28 11.05 -16.69
N ASP A 49 8.52 11.49 -16.96
CA ASP A 49 9.42 10.94 -17.99
C ASP A 49 10.30 9.78 -17.46
N ASP A 50 10.51 9.70 -16.14
CA ASP A 50 11.30 8.65 -15.50
C ASP A 50 10.78 8.35 -14.10
N LEU A 51 9.86 7.37 -14.01
CA LEU A 51 9.26 6.98 -12.73
C LEU A 51 10.25 6.27 -11.80
N GLU A 52 11.31 5.67 -12.33
CA GLU A 52 12.34 5.04 -11.49
C GLU A 52 13.23 6.09 -10.79
N ALA A 53 13.22 7.33 -11.27
CA ALA A 53 13.90 8.43 -10.59
C ALA A 53 13.14 8.96 -9.35
N ILE A 54 11.90 8.50 -9.10
CA ILE A 54 11.17 8.85 -7.87
C ILE A 54 12.00 8.33 -6.67
N PRO A 55 12.32 9.18 -5.67
CA PRO A 55 13.34 8.85 -4.66
C PRO A 55 12.88 7.86 -3.57
N PHE A 56 11.65 7.35 -3.66
CA PHE A 56 11.08 6.35 -2.76
C PHE A 56 9.86 5.70 -3.42
N ASP A 57 9.47 4.53 -2.95
CA ASP A 57 8.23 3.87 -3.34
C ASP A 57 7.58 3.19 -2.11
N PHE A 58 6.52 2.42 -2.31
CA PHE A 58 5.79 1.76 -1.24
C PHE A 58 6.59 0.73 -0.42
N PRO A 59 7.63 0.04 -0.91
CA PRO A 59 8.50 -0.77 -0.05
C PRO A 59 9.09 0.03 1.11
N GLU A 60 9.64 1.23 0.86
CA GLU A 60 10.19 2.08 1.92
C GLU A 60 9.08 2.63 2.83
N LEU A 61 7.93 3.01 2.26
CA LEU A 61 6.81 3.55 3.04
C LEU A 61 6.23 2.52 4.00
N ILE A 62 6.05 1.27 3.55
CA ILE A 62 5.58 0.15 4.39
C ILE A 62 6.67 -0.25 5.39
N GLY A 63 7.93 -0.34 4.96
CA GLY A 63 9.06 -0.63 5.87
C GLY A 63 9.17 0.39 7.00
N ALA A 64 8.93 1.68 6.73
CA ALA A 64 8.93 2.76 7.73
C ALA A 64 7.76 2.69 8.75
N LEU A 65 6.82 1.75 8.59
CA LEU A 65 5.77 1.49 9.57
C LEU A 65 6.21 0.48 10.64
N ALA A 66 7.26 -0.30 10.42
CA ALA A 66 7.77 -1.27 11.38
C ALA A 66 8.07 -0.61 12.76
N PRO A 67 7.81 -1.31 13.88
CA PRO A 67 7.21 -2.65 14.00
C PRO A 67 5.69 -2.65 14.12
N ARG A 68 5.00 -1.59 13.69
CA ARG A 68 3.54 -1.50 13.82
C ARG A 68 2.86 -2.52 12.91
N PRO A 69 1.81 -3.22 13.39
CA PRO A 69 1.03 -4.10 12.55
C PRO A 69 0.39 -3.35 11.39
N VAL A 70 0.53 -3.94 10.20
CA VAL A 70 0.00 -3.44 8.93
C VAL A 70 -0.73 -4.59 8.23
N LEU A 71 -1.98 -4.34 7.86
CA LEU A 71 -2.72 -5.17 6.92
C LEU A 71 -2.88 -4.43 5.59
N ILE A 72 -2.55 -5.11 4.49
CA ILE A 72 -2.85 -4.65 3.13
C ILE A 72 -3.88 -5.60 2.53
N ILE A 73 -5.05 -5.08 2.16
CA ILE A 73 -6.06 -5.80 1.40
C ILE A 73 -5.96 -5.33 -0.06
N ALA A 74 -5.51 -6.21 -0.94
CA ALA A 74 -5.21 -5.94 -2.35
C ALA A 74 -5.99 -6.91 -3.25
N PRO A 75 -7.17 -6.54 -3.75
CA PRO A 75 -8.01 -7.46 -4.53
C PRO A 75 -7.33 -7.95 -5.82
N LEU A 76 -7.59 -9.20 -6.21
CA LEU A 76 -6.97 -9.84 -7.37
C LEU A 76 -7.37 -9.18 -8.71
N ARG A 77 -8.56 -8.57 -8.77
CA ARG A 77 -9.12 -7.97 -10.00
C ARG A 77 -9.21 -6.44 -9.91
N ASP A 78 -8.40 -5.83 -9.05
CA ASP A 78 -8.23 -4.39 -8.98
C ASP A 78 -7.56 -3.87 -10.27
N ASP A 79 -8.19 -2.89 -10.91
CA ASP A 79 -7.71 -2.30 -12.17
C ASP A 79 -6.82 -1.07 -11.94
N ASN A 80 -6.80 -0.52 -10.73
CA ASN A 80 -5.93 0.58 -10.33
C ASN A 80 -4.60 0.04 -9.80
N PHE A 81 -4.68 -0.88 -8.82
CA PHE A 81 -3.55 -1.37 -8.03
C PHE A 81 -3.34 -2.86 -8.22
N ARG A 82 -2.09 -3.28 -8.46
CA ARG A 82 -1.78 -4.68 -8.77
C ARG A 82 -1.47 -5.53 -7.54
N ALA A 83 -2.25 -6.59 -7.32
CA ALA A 83 -2.02 -7.57 -6.25
C ALA A 83 -0.58 -8.13 -6.24
N ASP A 84 -0.03 -8.51 -7.40
CA ASP A 84 1.33 -9.04 -7.50
C ASP A 84 2.43 -7.99 -7.21
N SER A 85 2.12 -6.71 -7.38
CA SER A 85 3.01 -5.62 -6.96
C SER A 85 3.00 -5.46 -5.44
N VAL A 86 1.83 -5.61 -4.81
CA VAL A 86 1.70 -5.59 -3.35
C VAL A 86 2.50 -6.72 -2.69
N ASP A 87 2.50 -7.93 -3.26
CA ASP A 87 3.36 -9.03 -2.79
C ASP A 87 4.85 -8.64 -2.82
N ARG A 88 5.33 -8.07 -3.95
CA ARG A 88 6.72 -7.59 -4.06
C ARG A 88 7.06 -6.50 -3.05
N ILE A 89 6.11 -5.61 -2.77
CA ILE A 89 6.25 -4.56 -1.75
C ILE A 89 6.39 -5.18 -0.37
N ALA A 90 5.51 -6.13 -0.02
CA ALA A 90 5.55 -6.79 1.28
C ALA A 90 6.83 -7.59 1.47
N ASP A 91 7.27 -8.34 0.46
CA ASP A 91 8.54 -9.07 0.46
C ASP A 91 9.73 -8.14 0.65
N SER A 92 9.72 -6.97 0.02
CA SER A 92 10.78 -5.97 0.13
C SER A 92 10.80 -5.25 1.48
N ALA A 93 9.63 -5.05 2.11
CA ALA A 93 9.49 -4.41 3.42
C ALA A 93 9.73 -5.37 4.61
N CYS A 94 9.49 -6.67 4.42
CA CYS A 94 9.60 -7.71 5.45
C CYS A 94 10.98 -7.78 6.15
N PRO A 95 12.13 -7.57 5.47
CA PRO A 95 13.43 -7.47 6.13
C PRO A 95 13.49 -6.37 7.20
N VAL A 96 12.85 -5.21 6.97
CA VAL A 96 12.80 -4.13 7.96
C VAL A 96 12.01 -4.55 9.19
N TYR A 97 10.83 -5.15 9.00
CA TYR A 97 10.04 -5.74 10.08
C TYR A 97 10.81 -6.81 10.86
N SER A 98 11.59 -7.63 10.16
CA SER A 98 12.40 -8.70 10.75
C SER A 98 13.49 -8.18 11.68
N LEU A 99 14.07 -6.99 11.42
CA LEU A 99 15.05 -6.35 12.32
C LEU A 99 14.46 -6.07 13.71
N PHE A 100 13.15 -5.88 13.80
CA PHE A 100 12.42 -5.67 15.05
C PHE A 100 11.79 -6.94 15.61
N GLY A 101 12.04 -8.10 14.99
CA GLY A 101 11.40 -9.37 15.38
C GLY A 101 9.88 -9.38 15.17
N ALA A 102 9.40 -8.64 14.17
CA ALA A 102 7.98 -8.38 13.94
C ALA A 102 7.52 -8.76 12.52
N ALA A 103 8.21 -9.67 11.83
CA ALA A 103 7.92 -10.03 10.43
C ALA A 103 6.45 -10.44 10.22
N GLU A 104 5.86 -11.12 11.20
CA GLU A 104 4.46 -11.56 11.21
C GLU A 104 3.43 -10.44 11.31
N ARG A 105 3.88 -9.21 11.59
CA ARG A 105 3.01 -8.04 11.73
C ARG A 105 2.72 -7.34 10.39
N LEU A 106 3.33 -7.77 9.30
CA LEU A 106 2.98 -7.34 7.94
C LEU A 106 2.15 -8.43 7.26
N GLU A 107 0.87 -8.18 7.04
CA GLU A 107 -0.07 -9.13 6.46
C GLU A 107 -0.64 -8.60 5.14
N VAL A 108 -0.74 -9.46 4.11
CA VAL A 108 -1.38 -9.16 2.84
C VAL A 108 -2.54 -10.12 2.60
N ARG A 109 -3.67 -9.61 2.09
CA ARG A 109 -4.84 -10.41 1.69
C ARG A 109 -5.28 -10.06 0.27
N HIS A 110 -5.60 -11.08 -0.50
CA HIS A 110 -6.04 -10.95 -1.89
C HIS A 110 -7.44 -11.54 -2.12
N PRO A 111 -8.52 -10.80 -1.78
CA PRO A 111 -9.87 -11.22 -2.15
C PRO A 111 -10.03 -11.29 -3.67
N ASP A 112 -10.80 -12.26 -4.19
CA ASP A 112 -11.10 -12.37 -5.63
C ASP A 112 -12.24 -11.42 -6.05
N GLU A 113 -11.98 -10.13 -5.90
CA GLU A 113 -12.90 -9.04 -6.16
C GLU A 113 -12.20 -7.92 -6.94
N ALA A 114 -12.98 -6.96 -7.44
CA ALA A 114 -12.47 -5.77 -8.10
C ALA A 114 -12.05 -4.69 -7.08
N HIS A 115 -11.65 -3.51 -7.57
CA HIS A 115 -11.37 -2.34 -6.76
C HIS A 115 -12.64 -1.84 -6.04
N ASP A 116 -12.86 -2.29 -4.82
CA ASP A 116 -14.05 -1.97 -4.01
C ASP A 116 -13.69 -1.98 -2.51
N PHE A 117 -14.66 -1.72 -1.64
CA PHE A 117 -14.57 -1.91 -0.20
C PHE A 117 -15.80 -2.68 0.29
N SER A 118 -15.88 -3.94 -0.15
CA SER A 118 -17.06 -4.79 0.06
C SER A 118 -17.33 -5.07 1.54
N PRO A 119 -18.54 -5.50 1.93
CA PRO A 119 -18.84 -5.90 3.31
C PRO A 119 -17.84 -6.92 3.89
N ASP A 120 -17.33 -7.84 3.05
CA ASP A 120 -16.42 -8.89 3.50
C ASP A 120 -15.00 -8.36 3.68
N MET A 121 -14.51 -7.47 2.80
CA MET A 121 -13.25 -6.76 3.02
C MET A 121 -13.29 -5.89 4.29
N ARG A 122 -14.41 -5.20 4.51
CA ARG A 122 -14.64 -4.42 5.73
C ARG A 122 -14.59 -5.28 6.98
N ARG A 123 -15.30 -6.41 6.97
CA ARG A 123 -15.31 -7.36 8.08
C ARG A 123 -13.90 -7.90 8.35
N ALA A 124 -13.18 -8.30 7.30
CA ALA A 124 -11.80 -8.76 7.41
C ALA A 124 -10.87 -7.70 8.03
N ALA A 125 -11.01 -6.43 7.64
CA ALA A 125 -10.27 -5.31 8.22
C ALA A 125 -10.61 -5.10 9.70
N TYR A 126 -11.89 -5.10 10.06
CA TYR A 126 -12.34 -4.88 11.44
C TYR A 126 -11.96 -6.03 12.36
N GLU A 127 -12.16 -7.28 11.95
CA GLU A 127 -11.73 -8.44 12.72
C GLU A 127 -10.22 -8.47 12.91
N TRP A 128 -9.45 -7.99 11.92
CA TRP A 128 -8.01 -7.85 12.06
C TRP A 128 -7.65 -6.75 13.05
N LEU A 129 -8.27 -5.57 12.96
CA LEU A 129 -8.08 -4.48 13.92
C LEU A 129 -8.44 -4.89 15.34
N ASP A 130 -9.55 -5.59 15.54
CA ASP A 130 -9.96 -6.11 16.85
C ASP A 130 -8.87 -7.00 17.45
N ARG A 131 -8.22 -7.85 16.65
CA ARG A 131 -7.09 -8.68 17.14
C ARG A 131 -5.84 -7.87 17.49
N GLN A 132 -5.57 -6.77 16.79
CA GLN A 132 -4.38 -5.95 17.05
C GLN A 132 -4.57 -4.95 18.20
N LEU A 133 -5.82 -4.55 18.48
CA LEU A 133 -6.15 -3.49 19.43
C LEU A 133 -6.85 -4.00 20.70
N SER A 134 -7.10 -5.30 20.81
CA SER A 134 -7.56 -5.90 22.06
C SER A 134 -6.40 -6.04 23.05
N ASP A 135 -6.64 -5.67 24.30
CA ASP A 135 -5.69 -5.77 25.43
C ASP A 135 -5.25 -7.22 25.73
#